data_AF-A0A6B3I3P3-F1
#
_entry.id   AF-A0A6B3I3P3-F1
#
_cell.length_a   1.000
_cell.length_b   1.000
_cell.length_c   1.000
_cell.angle_alpha   90.00
_cell.angle_beta   90.00
_cell.angle_gamma   90.00
#
_symmetry.space_group_name_H-M   'P 1'
#
loop_
_entity.id
_entity.type
_entity.pdbx_description
1 polymer ?
#
loop_
_entity_poly.entity_id
_entity_poly.type
_entity_poly.pdbx_seq_one_letter_code
_entity_poly.pdbx_strand_id
1 'polypeptide(L)' 'MDVPVWLWVAFAVTVVVSLTVDLLAHRNAHVIGFKEAAWWSVLWVTLALIFGGVVFFVLGTTAGTEYTTAWLLEKSLSV' A
#
# COMPACT_ATOMS: atom_id res chain seq x y z
N MET A 1 -16.72 -11.41 11.27
CA MET A 1 -16.00 -11.88 10.08
C MET A 1 -14.82 -12.68 10.57
N ASP A 2 -14.80 -13.99 10.34
CA ASP A 2 -13.60 -14.80 10.60
C ASP A 2 -12.62 -14.56 9.46
N VAL A 3 -11.66 -13.66 9.69
CA VAL A 3 -10.60 -13.38 8.72
C VAL A 3 -9.55 -14.47 8.83
N PRO A 4 -9.29 -15.25 7.77
CA PRO A 4 -8.34 -16.35 7.85
C PRO A 4 -6.92 -15.84 8.13
N VAL A 5 -6.19 -16.59 8.96
CA VAL A 5 -4.84 -16.21 9.46
C VAL A 5 -3.85 -15.90 8.33
N TRP A 6 -3.98 -16.54 7.17
CA TRP A 6 -3.09 -16.29 6.04
C TRP A 6 -3.18 -14.85 5.51
N LEU A 7 -4.33 -14.17 5.63
CA LEU A 7 -4.47 -12.77 5.24
C LEU A 7 -3.69 -11.84 6.17
N TRP A 8 -3.67 -12.14 7.47
CA TRP A 8 -2.85 -11.42 8.43
C TRP A 8 -1.37 -11.59 8.13
N VAL A 9 -0.95 -12.81 7.78
CA VAL A 9 0.43 -13.08 7.36
C VAL A 9 0.75 -12.32 6.06
N ALA A 10 -0.12 -12.36 5.06
CA ALA A 10 0.07 -11.64 3.79
C ALA A 10 0.17 -10.11 4.01
N PHE A 11 -0.68 -9.55 4.87
CA PHE A 11 -0.62 -8.15 5.24
C PHE A 11 0.69 -7.80 5.95
N ALA A 12 1.07 -8.57 6.97
CA ALA A 12 2.31 -8.36 7.71
C ALA A 12 3.55 -8.43 6.78
N VAL A 13 3.60 -9.42 5.88
CA VAL A 13 4.66 -9.54 4.87
C VAL A 13 4.67 -8.31 3.96
N THR A 14 3.50 -7.87 3.47
CA THR A 14 3.39 -6.68 2.60
C THR A 14 3.93 -5.44 3.30
N VAL A 15 3.60 -5.22 4.57
CA VAL A 15 4.09 -4.10 5.38
C VAL A 15 5.62 -4.18 5.56
N VAL A 16 6.14 -5.34 5.98
CA VAL A 16 7.59 -5.52 6.19
C VAL A 16 8.38 -5.31 4.90
N VAL A 17 7.91 -5.84 3.78
CA VAL A 17 8.53 -5.62 2.46
C VAL A 17 8.50 -4.15 2.09
N SER A 18 7.36 -3.48 2.28
CA SER A 18 7.21 -2.05 1.98
C SER A 18 8.17 -1.19 2.79
N LEU A 19 8.26 -1.43 4.10
CA LEU A 19 9.21 -0.73 4.97
C LEU A 19 10.66 -1.01 4.59
N THR A 20 10.98 -2.26 4.23
CA THR A 20 12.34 -2.63 3.79
C THR A 20 12.71 -1.91 2.50
N VAL A 21 11.81 -1.89 1.51
CA VAL A 21 12.03 -1.18 0.25
C VAL A 21 12.24 0.30 0.50
N ASP A 22 11.42 0.93 1.33
CA ASP A 22 11.53 2.36 1.64
C ASP A 22 12.87 2.71 2.30
N LEU A 23 13.27 1.93 3.32
CA LEU A 23 14.53 2.11 4.03
C LEU A 23 15.76 1.89 3.14
N LEU A 24 15.73 0.89 2.25
CA LEU A 24 16.84 0.62 1.34
C LEU A 24 16.94 1.67 0.24
N ALA A 25 15.80 2.10 -0.31
CA ALA A 25 15.72 3.08 -1.38
C ALA A 25 16.23 4.46 -0.94
N HIS A 26 15.90 4.87 0.29
CA HIS A 26 16.25 6.20 0.82
C HIS A 26 17.50 6.19 1.72
N ARG A 27 18.28 5.10 1.73
CA ARG A 27 19.49 4.97 2.58
C ARG A 27 20.56 6.02 2.28
N ASN A 28 20.62 6.50 1.04
CA ASN A 28 21.57 7.52 0.63
C ASN A 28 20.82 8.83 0.42
N ALA A 29 21.28 9.91 1.07
CA ALA A 29 20.74 11.25 0.90
C ALA A 29 21.07 11.78 -0.51
N HIS A 30 20.29 11.36 -1.50
CA HIS A 30 20.31 11.90 -2.85
C HIS A 30 19.13 12.87 -3.03
N VAL A 31 19.33 13.93 -3.80
CA VAL A 31 18.25 14.86 -4.13
C VAL A 31 17.33 14.15 -5.12
N ILE A 32 16.17 13.70 -4.65
CA ILE A 32 15.18 13.03 -5.49
C ILE A 32 14.65 14.05 -6.51
N GLY A 33 14.95 13.83 -7.79
CA GLY A 33 14.40 14.64 -8.87
C GLY A 33 12.90 14.39 -9.05
N PHE A 34 12.19 15.35 -9.64
CA PHE A 34 10.73 15.25 -9.85
C PHE A 34 10.28 13.95 -10.54
N LYS A 35 11.04 13.48 -11.55
CA LYS A 35 10.75 12.22 -12.27
C LYS A 35 10.85 10.98 -11.38
N GLU A 36 11.79 10.98 -10.44
CA GLU A 36 12.00 9.87 -9.52
C GLU A 36 10.94 9.86 -8.42
N ALA A 37 10.60 11.02 -7.88
CA ALA A 37 9.50 11.18 -6.93
C ALA A 37 8.15 10.74 -7.53
N ALA A 38 7.90 11.05 -8.81
CA ALA A 38 6.71 10.61 -9.51
C ALA A 38 6.66 9.07 -9.65
N TRP A 39 7.78 8.43 -9.98
CA TRP A 39 7.87 6.97 -10.07
C TRP A 39 7.62 6.29 -8.73
N TRP A 40 8.22 6.79 -7.65
CA TRP A 40 7.95 6.30 -6.29
C TRP A 40 6.47 6.43 -5.94
N SER A 41 5.86 7.57 -6.25
CA SER A 41 4.43 7.79 -6.00
C SER A 41 3.56 6.79 -6.75
N VAL A 42 3.85 6.55 -8.04
CA VAL A 42 3.12 5.57 -8.85
C VAL A 42 3.27 4.16 -8.28
N LEU A 43 4.49 3.76 -7.92
CA LEU A 43 4.77 2.44 -7.35
C LEU A 43 3.92 2.20 -6.09
N TRP A 44 3.92 3.14 -5.15
CA TRP A 44 3.18 3.01 -3.89
C TRP A 44 1.67 3.03 -4.11
N VAL A 45 1.15 3.86 -5.01
CA VAL A 45 -0.27 3.88 -5.36
C VAL A 45 -0.70 2.56 -6.00
N THR A 46 0.09 2.04 -6.95
CA THR A 46 -0.19 0.75 -7.59
C THR A 46 -0.20 -0.39 -6.57
N LEU A 47 0.75 -0.40 -5.63
CA LEU A 47 0.79 -1.40 -4.56
C LEU A 47 -0.48 -1.37 -3.70
N ALA A 48 -0.94 -0.16 -3.29
CA ALA A 48 -2.17 0.00 -2.52
C ALA A 48 -3.41 -0.47 -3.29
N LEU A 49 -3.51 -0.13 -4.58
CA LEU A 49 -4.62 -0.57 -5.43
C LEU A 49 -4.64 -2.10 -5.61
N ILE A 50 -3.48 -2.74 -5.79
CA ILE A 50 -3.39 -4.20 -5.87
C ILE A 50 -3.87 -4.83 -4.57
N PHE A 51 -3.40 -4.34 -3.41
CA PHE A 51 -3.82 -4.86 -2.11
C PHE A 51 -5.33 -4.70 -1.89
N GLY A 52 -5.89 -3.52 -2.21
CA GLY A 52 -7.33 -3.28 -2.16
C GLY A 52 -8.14 -4.18 -3.08
N GLY A 53 -7.63 -4.44 -4.30
CA GLY A 53 -8.21 -5.41 -5.21
C GLY A 53 -8.24 -6.82 -4.64
N VAL A 54 -7.13 -7.27 -4.04
CA VAL A 54 -7.07 -8.59 -3.37
C VAL A 54 -8.07 -8.67 -2.22
N VAL A 55 -8.17 -7.63 -1.38
CA VAL A 55 -9.15 -7.56 -0.30
C VAL A 55 -10.59 -7.63 -0.84
N PHE A 56 -10.89 -6.89 -1.91
CA PHE A 56 -12.20 -6.91 -2.55
C PHE A 56 -12.57 -8.30 -3.11
N PHE A 57 -11.62 -9.00 -3.72
CA PHE A 57 -11.85 -10.35 -4.26
C PHE A 57 -12.00 -11.41 -3.17
N VAL A 58 -11.27 -11.30 -2.05
CA VAL A 58 -11.20 -12.36 -1.03
C VAL A 58 -12.21 -12.14 0.10
N LEU A 59 -12.36 -10.91 0.59
CA LEU A 59 -13.26 -10.56 1.70
C LEU A 59 -14.60 -10.01 1.21
N GLY A 60 -14.76 -9.80 -0.10
CA GLY A 60 -15.98 -9.32 -0.72
C GLY A 60 -16.05 -7.80 -0.83
N THR A 61 -17.17 -7.34 -1.38
CA THR A 61 -17.34 -5.95 -1.83
C THR A 61 -17.32 -4.96 -0.68
N THR A 62 -17.94 -5.27 0.46
CA THR A 62 -17.99 -4.37 1.63
C THR A 62 -16.59 -4.03 2.14
N ALA A 63 -15.77 -5.05 2.45
CA ALA A 63 -14.42 -4.84 2.98
C ALA A 63 -13.49 -4.15 1.97
N GLY A 64 -13.62 -4.47 0.67
CA GLY A 64 -12.84 -3.81 -0.38
C GLY A 64 -13.20 -2.33 -0.57
N THR A 65 -14.49 -1.99 -0.45
CA THR A 65 -14.94 -0.58 -0.47
C THR A 65 -14.46 0.16 0.77
N GLU A 66 -14.59 -0.42 1.96
CA GLU A 66 -14.09 0.17 3.21
C GLU A 66 -12.58 0.46 3.14
N TYR A 67 -11.78 -0.51 2.67
CA TYR A 67 -10.34 -0.32 2.47
C TYR A 67 -10.04 0.83 1.50
N THR A 68 -10.69 0.84 0.33
CA THR A 68 -10.40 1.84 -0.71
C THR A 68 -10.82 3.23 -0.26
N THR A 69 -11.97 3.34 0.42
CA THR A 69 -12.44 4.61 0.99
C THR A 69 -11.49 5.11 2.08
N ALA A 70 -11.05 4.25 2.99
CA ALA A 70 -10.07 4.61 4.01
C ALA A 70 -8.74 5.06 3.39
N TRP A 71 -8.22 4.31 2.42
CA TRP A 71 -6.99 4.66 1.71
C TRP A 71 -7.07 6.01 0.99
N LEU A 72 -8.17 6.28 0.28
CA LEU A 72 -8.38 7.57 -0.39
C LEU A 72 -8.47 8.73 0.62
N LEU A 73 -9.16 8.52 1.74
CA LEU A 73 -9.25 9.48 2.83
C LEU A 73 -7.88 9.83 3.39
N GLU A 74 -7.09 8.81 3.77
CA GLU A 74 -5.73 9.02 4.26
C GLU A 74 -4.84 9.69 3.22
N LYS A 75 -4.96 9.30 1.95
CA LYS A 75 -4.17 9.92 0.88
C LYS A 75 -4.51 11.39 0.67
N SER A 76 -5.77 11.78 0.86
CA SER A 76 -6.23 13.17 0.77
C SER A 76 -5.71 14.07 1.90
N LEU A 77 -5.51 13.51 3.09
CA LEU A 77 -4.93 14.22 4.24
C LEU A 77 -3.41 14.42 4.13
N SER A 78 -2.76 13.61 3.31
CA SER A 78 -1.31 13.61 3.10
C SER A 78 -0.86 14.58 1.98
N VAL A 79 -1.77 15.37 1.41
CA VAL A 79 -1.47 16.33 0.33
C VAL A 79 -1.02 17.70 0.87
#